data_AF-A0A2T5BR57-F1
#
_entry.id   AF-A0A2T5BR57-F1
#
_cell.length_a   1.000
_cell.length_b   1.000
_cell.length_c   1.000
_cell.angle_alpha   90.00
_cell.angle_beta   90.00
_cell.angle_gamma   90.00
#
_symmetry.space_group_name_H-M   'P 1'
#
loop_
_entity.id
_entity.type
_entity.pdbx_description
1 polymer ?
#
loop_
_entity_poly.entity_id
_entity_poly.type
_entity_poly.pdbx_seq_one_letter_code
_entity_poly.pdbx_strand_id
1 'polypeptide(L)'
;MSDVTNDQSQPTPQPQSAEGRDPRKAVWFRGLWMLVLLILFSVAQTLLVITAVLQFAWMLFTRKHNENIADFGEKLGNWMAMNARFQAVSGEEKPFPWSEWK
;
A
#
# COMPACT_ATOMS: atom_id res chain seq x y z
N MET A 1 14.72 61.45 -35.28
CA MET A 1 13.69 60.97 -34.34
C MET A 1 13.47 59.50 -34.69
N SER A 2 14.06 58.60 -33.91
CA SER A 2 14.17 57.16 -34.21
C SER A 2 12.93 56.40 -33.72
N ASP A 3 11.99 56.16 -34.63
CA ASP A 3 10.94 55.16 -34.47
C ASP A 3 11.33 53.90 -35.22
N VAL A 4 12.04 52.97 -34.58
CA VAL A 4 12.20 51.60 -35.07
C VAL A 4 12.40 50.67 -33.86
N THR A 5 11.29 50.02 -33.49
CA THR A 5 11.21 48.67 -32.89
C THR A 5 12.15 48.35 -31.72
N ASN A 6 11.58 48.45 -30.52
CA ASN A 6 11.95 47.63 -29.37
C ASN A 6 11.75 46.14 -29.72
N ASP A 7 12.78 45.55 -30.33
CA ASP A 7 12.83 44.15 -30.73
C ASP A 7 12.79 43.26 -29.48
N GLN A 8 11.76 42.43 -29.43
CA GLN A 8 11.57 41.40 -28.42
C GLN A 8 12.78 40.47 -28.39
N SER A 9 13.65 40.65 -27.40
CA SER A 9 14.44 39.56 -26.85
C SER A 9 13.98 39.30 -25.42
N GLN A 10 12.71 38.90 -25.28
CA GLN A 10 12.37 38.00 -24.17
C GLN A 10 13.34 36.81 -24.29
N PRO A 11 14.14 36.47 -23.26
CA PRO A 11 14.79 35.18 -23.26
C PRO A 11 13.66 34.16 -23.36
N THR A 12 13.68 33.36 -24.43
CA THR A 12 12.82 32.18 -24.58
C THR A 12 12.66 31.54 -23.21
N PRO A 13 11.44 31.23 -22.73
CA PRO A 13 11.31 30.33 -21.61
C PRO A 13 12.06 29.09 -22.04
N GLN A 14 13.25 28.88 -21.46
CA GLN A 14 13.96 27.63 -21.63
C GLN A 14 12.91 26.57 -21.31
N PRO A 15 12.68 25.55 -22.15
CA PRO A 15 11.95 24.40 -21.68
C PRO A 15 12.74 23.96 -20.45
N GLN A 16 12.21 24.27 -19.26
CA GLN A 16 12.80 23.88 -17.99
C GLN A 16 13.12 22.42 -18.21
N SER A 17 14.41 22.14 -18.32
CA SER A 17 14.94 20.84 -18.63
C SER A 17 14.09 19.88 -17.83
N ALA A 18 13.43 18.95 -18.52
CA ALA A 18 12.71 17.86 -17.89
C ALA A 18 13.75 17.01 -17.16
N GLU A 19 14.27 17.54 -16.08
CA GLU A 19 15.45 17.11 -15.37
C GLU A 19 15.01 15.87 -14.60
N GLY A 20 15.46 14.72 -15.09
CA GLY A 20 15.62 13.51 -14.28
C GLY A 20 14.35 12.79 -13.84
N ARG A 21 13.18 13.00 -14.45
CA ARG A 21 12.03 12.10 -14.18
C ARG A 21 12.18 10.82 -15.01
N ASP A 22 13.17 9.99 -14.67
CA ASP A 22 13.43 8.70 -15.33
C ASP A 22 12.19 7.80 -15.12
N PRO A 23 11.31 7.63 -16.13
CA PRO A 23 10.00 7.00 -15.96
C PRO A 23 10.14 5.54 -15.49
N ARG A 24 11.30 4.92 -15.79
CA ARG A 24 11.66 3.57 -15.36
C ARG A 24 11.76 3.45 -13.85
N LYS A 25 12.27 4.48 -13.15
CA LYS A 25 12.35 4.48 -11.67
C LYS A 25 10.95 4.46 -11.06
N ALA A 26 10.03 5.25 -11.59
CA ALA A 26 8.64 5.28 -11.11
C ALA A 26 7.93 3.92 -11.26
N VAL A 27 8.15 3.23 -12.38
CA VAL A 27 7.61 1.86 -12.59
C VAL A 27 8.26 0.85 -11.64
N TRP A 28 9.57 0.93 -11.43
CA TRP A 28 10.28 0.06 -10.49
C TRP A 28 9.81 0.24 -9.05
N PHE A 29 9.63 1.49 -8.59
CA PHE A 29 9.07 1.77 -7.27
C PHE A 29 7.65 1.20 -7.15
N ARG A 30 6.84 1.28 -8.20
CA ARG A 30 5.48 0.71 -8.23
C ARG A 30 5.49 -0.82 -8.12
N GLY A 31 6.42 -1.49 -8.80
CA GLY A 31 6.65 -2.93 -8.69
C GLY A 31 7.16 -3.34 -7.31
N LEU A 32 8.07 -2.57 -6.71
CA LEU A 32 8.57 -2.79 -5.36
C LEU A 32 7.43 -2.72 -4.32
N TRP A 33 6.56 -1.72 -4.44
CA TRP A 33 5.38 -1.60 -3.57
C TRP A 33 4.41 -2.77 -3.74
N MET A 34 4.17 -3.26 -4.96
CA MET A 34 3.39 -4.48 -5.19
C MET A 34 4.03 -5.70 -4.52
N LEU A 35 5.35 -5.86 -4.61
CA LEU A 35 6.06 -6.97 -3.98
C LEU A 35 5.97 -6.92 -2.46
N VAL A 36 6.14 -5.74 -1.85
CA VAL A 36 5.98 -5.55 -0.41
C VAL A 36 4.57 -5.93 0.04
N LEU A 37 3.54 -5.48 -0.68
CA LEU A 37 2.14 -5.84 -0.37
C LEU A 37 1.89 -7.34 -0.51
N LEU A 38 2.47 -8.00 -1.52
CA LEU A 38 2.41 -9.46 -1.68
C LEU A 38 3.08 -10.20 -0.51
N ILE A 39 4.25 -9.74 -0.08
CA ILE A 39 4.95 -10.31 1.09
C ILE A 39 4.08 -10.13 2.34
N LEU A 40 3.53 -8.94 2.56
CA LEU A 40 2.68 -8.63 3.70
C LEU A 40 1.40 -9.50 3.70
N PHE A 41 0.81 -9.75 2.54
CA PHE A 41 -0.31 -10.67 2.37
C PHE A 41 0.08 -12.12 2.71
N SER A 42 1.25 -12.59 2.28
CA SER A 42 1.76 -13.91 2.63
C SER A 42 2.01 -14.07 4.14
N VAL A 43 2.53 -13.03 4.79
CA VAL A 43 2.72 -13.01 6.25
C VAL A 43 1.37 -13.08 6.95
N ALA A 44 0.39 -12.28 6.52
CA ALA A 44 -0.95 -12.30 7.12
C ALA A 44 -1.66 -13.66 6.94
N GLN A 45 -1.53 -14.30 5.78
CA GLN A 45 -2.03 -15.65 5.58
C GLN A 45 -1.39 -16.64 6.56
N THR A 46 -0.08 -16.53 6.78
CA THR A 46 0.65 -17.39 7.73
C THR A 46 0.18 -17.16 9.16
N LEU A 47 0.03 -15.89 9.55
CA LEU A 47 -0.52 -15.52 10.86
C LEU A 47 -1.95 -16.04 11.05
N LEU A 48 -2.79 -15.98 10.03
CA LEU A 48 -4.16 -16.50 10.08
C LEU A 48 -4.17 -18.01 10.32
N VAL A 49 -3.32 -18.76 9.61
CA VAL A 49 -3.16 -20.21 9.84
C VAL A 49 -2.69 -20.48 11.27
N ILE A 50 -1.71 -19.73 11.77
CA ILE A 50 -1.22 -19.86 13.15
C ILE A 50 -2.35 -19.58 14.14
N THR A 51 -3.07 -18.47 14.00
CA THR A 51 -4.19 -18.09 14.87
C THR A 51 -5.30 -19.14 14.85
N ALA A 52 -5.65 -19.67 13.68
CA ALA A 52 -6.64 -20.74 13.55
C ALA A 52 -6.18 -22.03 14.25
N VAL A 53 -4.92 -22.43 14.10
CA VAL A 53 -4.34 -23.59 14.77
C VAL A 53 -4.30 -23.39 16.29
N LEU A 54 -3.90 -22.21 16.77
CA LEU A 54 -3.90 -21.87 18.19
C LEU A 54 -5.32 -21.92 18.78
N GLN A 55 -6.29 -21.32 18.09
CA GLN A 55 -7.69 -21.34 18.51
C GLN A 55 -8.25 -22.76 18.55
N PHE A 56 -7.94 -23.58 17.54
CA PHE A 56 -8.36 -24.98 17.49
C PHE A 56 -7.72 -25.82 18.60
N ALA A 57 -6.41 -25.67 18.82
CA ALA A 57 -5.71 -26.32 19.93
C ALA A 57 -6.31 -25.91 21.28
N TRP A 58 -6.55 -24.62 21.49
CA TRP A 58 -7.15 -24.10 22.71
C TRP A 58 -8.56 -24.67 22.94
N MET A 59 -9.39 -24.73 21.90
CA MET A 59 -10.72 -25.33 21.97
C MET A 59 -10.66 -26.81 22.34
N LEU A 60 -9.65 -27.54 21.84
CA LEU A 60 -9.46 -28.96 22.14
C LEU A 60 -9.07 -29.21 23.60
N PHE A 61 -8.23 -28.37 24.19
CA PHE A 61 -7.80 -28.52 25.59
C PHE A 61 -8.78 -27.91 26.60
N THR A 62 -9.38 -26.76 26.31
CA THR A 62 -10.15 -25.96 27.29
C THR A 62 -11.67 -26.01 27.06
N ARG A 63 -12.15 -26.48 25.91
CA ARG A 63 -13.57 -26.42 25.47
C ARG A 63 -14.21 -25.02 25.58
N LYS A 64 -13.38 -23.98 25.65
CA LYS A 64 -13.77 -22.56 25.65
C LYS A 64 -12.99 -21.87 24.56
N HIS A 65 -13.56 -20.85 23.93
CA HIS A 65 -12.79 -19.99 23.03
C HIS A 65 -11.95 -19.02 23.85
N ASN A 66 -10.75 -18.66 23.37
CA ASN A 66 -9.97 -17.58 23.96
C ASN A 66 -10.34 -16.28 23.26
N GLU A 67 -10.96 -15.35 23.98
CA GLU A 67 -11.40 -14.06 23.43
C GLU A 67 -10.24 -13.25 22.83
N ASN A 68 -9.04 -13.32 23.42
CA ASN A 68 -7.89 -12.58 22.90
C ASN A 68 -7.40 -13.11 21.55
N ILE A 69 -7.44 -14.44 21.35
CA ILE A 69 -7.04 -15.08 20.08
C ILE A 69 -8.10 -14.82 19.01
N ALA A 70 -9.37 -14.86 19.41
CA ALA A 70 -10.50 -14.56 18.53
C ALA A 70 -10.44 -13.09 18.04
N ASP A 71 -10.25 -12.13 18.96
CA ASP A 71 -10.17 -10.70 18.66
C ASP A 71 -8.97 -10.39 17.75
N PHE A 72 -7.80 -11.01 17.98
CA PHE A 72 -6.66 -10.88 17.07
C PHE A 72 -6.96 -11.44 15.66
N GLY A 73 -7.57 -12.63 15.58
CA GLY A 73 -7.95 -13.24 14.31
C GLY A 73 -8.97 -12.43 13.53
N GLU A 74 -9.93 -11.81 14.22
CA GLU A 74 -10.95 -10.93 13.64
C GLU A 74 -10.32 -9.68 13.02
N LYS A 75 -9.46 -9.00 13.78
CA LYS A 75 -8.72 -7.81 13.32
C LYS A 75 -7.83 -8.13 12.11
N LEU A 76 -7.10 -9.25 12.17
CA LEU A 76 -6.26 -9.72 11.07
C LEU A 76 -7.08 -10.05 9.82
N GLY A 77 -8.24 -10.71 9.98
CA GLY A 77 -9.14 -11.02 8.88
C GLY A 77 -9.72 -9.76 8.22
N ASN A 78 -10.09 -8.77 9.02
CA ASN A 78 -10.59 -7.48 8.53
C ASN A 78 -9.51 -6.72 7.74
N TRP A 79 -8.26 -6.72 8.25
CA TRP A 79 -7.12 -6.17 7.53
C TRP A 79 -6.85 -6.89 6.20
N MET A 80 -6.94 -8.23 6.16
CA MET A 80 -6.77 -9.01 4.92
C MET A 80 -7.85 -8.68 3.89
N ALA A 81 -9.11 -8.55 4.30
CA ALA A 81 -10.21 -8.16 3.41
C ALA A 81 -9.98 -6.76 2.82
N MET A 82 -9.49 -5.82 3.63
CA MET A 82 -9.15 -4.46 3.17
C MET A 82 -7.97 -4.47 2.18
N ASN A 83 -6.93 -5.28 2.44
CA ASN A 83 -5.80 -5.46 1.52
C ASN A 83 -6.21 -6.08 0.18
N ALA A 84 -7.06 -7.11 0.22
CA ALA A 84 -7.55 -7.76 -0.99
C ALA A 84 -8.35 -6.78 -1.87
N ARG A 85 -9.18 -5.91 -1.27
CA ARG A 85 -9.94 -4.87 -1.99
C ARG A 85 -9.02 -3.83 -2.64
N PHE A 86 -7.95 -3.43 -1.96
CA PHE A 86 -6.95 -2.52 -2.51
C PHE A 86 -6.19 -3.14 -3.69
N GLN A 87 -5.76 -4.41 -3.57
CA GLN A 87 -5.14 -5.18 -4.67
C GLN A 87 -6.07 -5.33 -5.89
N ALA A 88 -7.38 -5.50 -5.66
CA ALA A 88 -8.37 -5.65 -6.73
C ALA A 88 -8.74 -4.34 -7.46
N VAL A 89 -8.12 -3.20 -7.12
CA VAL A 89 -8.44 -1.88 -7.69
C VAL A 89 -9.92 -1.50 -7.46
N SER A 90 -10.58 -2.14 -6.49
CA SER A 90 -11.99 -1.91 -6.15
C SER A 90 -12.16 -0.97 -4.95
N GLY A 91 -11.08 -0.58 -4.27
CA GLY A 91 -11.11 0.36 -3.16
C GLY A 91 -9.90 1.31 -3.20
N GLU A 92 -10.16 2.61 -3.17
CA GLU A 92 -9.13 3.67 -3.13
C GLU A 92 -8.46 3.80 -1.75
N GLU A 93 -8.89 3.01 -0.76
CA GLU A 93 -8.32 3.00 0.60
C GLU A 93 -7.01 2.21 0.66
N LYS A 94 -5.90 2.91 0.91
CA LYS A 94 -4.58 2.31 1.12
C LYS A 94 -4.56 1.54 2.45
N PRO A 95 -4.31 0.22 2.44
CA PRO A 95 -4.06 -0.53 3.65
C PRO A 95 -2.70 -0.13 4.26
N PHE A 96 -2.52 -0.46 5.54
CA PHE A 96 -1.35 -0.14 6.38
C PHE A 96 0.00 -0.20 5.64
N PRO A 97 0.91 0.79 5.80
CA PRO A 97 1.11 1.70 6.95
C PRO A 97 0.37 3.05 6.97
N TRP A 98 -0.54 3.32 6.03
CA TRP A 98 -1.23 4.63 5.94
C TRP A 98 -2.62 4.68 6.56
N SER A 99 -3.14 3.56 7.07
CA SER A 99 -4.47 3.45 7.67
C SER A 99 -4.38 2.78 9.03
N GLU A 100 -5.17 3.21 10.02
CA GLU A 100 -5.15 2.61 11.36
C GLU A 100 -5.45 1.10 11.34
N TRP A 101 -4.82 0.39 12.27
CA TRP A 101 -5.18 -0.99 12.60
C TRP A 101 -6.55 -0.99 13.28
N LYS A 102 -7.58 -1.49 12.58
CA LYS A 102 -8.90 -1.77 13.14
C LYS A 102 -9.02 -3.25 13.46
#